data_AF-A0A7I4Y1C7-F1
#
_entry.id   AF-A0A7I4Y1C7-F1
#
_cell.length_a   1.000
_cell.length_b   1.000
_cell.length_c   1.000
_cell.angle_alpha   90.00
_cell.angle_beta   90.00
_cell.angle_gamma   90.00
#
_symmetry.space_group_name_H-M   'P 1'
#
loop_
_entity.id
_entity.type
_entity.pdbx_description
1 polymer ?
#
loop_
_entity_poly.entity_id
_entity_poly.type
_entity_poly.pdbx_seq_one_letter_code
_entity_poly.pdbx_strand_id
1 'polypeptide(L)'
;MLLFLILSTALIGGSEAGITDLNCTEMVGGSAKYAQSAVNCNNKISDAACLVIYTTAVKANDDTDRNEKCDGNPVNPALVKAAIDICPKTCGYCCLTPAFMCQNKLQPRVPCSSVTQDMCGNPYWKTILEEDCPKTCGFCNSGNCVDEAPGCRIEGDFICQSKNLEAFAKKYCKKTCGYCNDGTTTSAPGQQISRVPPGPPGQPGVPGQPGVPGQPGAQGQPGAAGAGCGMNPNCQSWARNGFCTSTFYSQAQKRQYCGRVCGLC
;
A
#
# COMPACT_ATOMS: atom_id res chain seq x y z
N MET A 1 -31.52 -56.02 -43.96
CA MET A 1 -31.54 -55.49 -42.59
C MET A 1 -30.29 -54.66 -42.39
N LEU A 2 -30.41 -53.34 -42.56
CA LEU A 2 -29.31 -52.39 -42.42
C LEU A 2 -29.20 -51.99 -40.94
N LEU A 3 -28.08 -52.30 -40.29
CA LEU A 3 -27.82 -51.98 -38.89
C LEU A 3 -27.29 -50.54 -38.81
N PHE A 4 -28.13 -49.58 -38.42
CA PHE A 4 -27.70 -48.19 -38.18
C PHE A 4 -27.01 -48.10 -36.81
N LEU A 5 -25.68 -48.00 -36.80
CA LEU A 5 -24.90 -47.66 -35.61
C LEU A 5 -25.00 -46.14 -35.38
N ILE A 6 -25.79 -45.75 -34.39
CA ILE A 6 -25.96 -44.37 -33.95
C ILE A 6 -24.72 -43.99 -33.12
N LEU A 7 -23.78 -43.29 -33.73
CA LEU A 7 -22.59 -42.77 -33.05
C LEU A 7 -22.97 -41.50 -32.30
N SER A 8 -23.43 -41.64 -31.04
CA SER A 8 -23.69 -40.50 -30.15
C SER A 8 -22.36 -39.84 -29.76
N THR A 9 -22.02 -38.73 -30.42
CA THR A 9 -20.94 -37.85 -29.97
C THR A 9 -21.38 -37.15 -28.70
N ALA A 10 -20.97 -37.69 -27.55
CA ALA A 10 -21.03 -36.96 -26.29
C ALA A 10 -20.10 -35.74 -26.39
N LEU A 11 -20.68 -34.56 -26.58
CA LEU A 11 -20.02 -33.29 -26.31
C LEU A 11 -19.75 -33.23 -24.81
N ILE A 12 -18.58 -33.71 -24.41
CA ILE A 12 -18.01 -33.43 -23.09
C ILE A 12 -17.72 -31.93 -23.12
N GLY A 13 -18.64 -31.13 -22.58
CA GLY A 13 -18.35 -29.75 -22.24
C GLY A 13 -17.24 -29.76 -21.20
N GLY A 14 -16.01 -29.55 -21.64
CA GLY A 14 -14.92 -29.19 -20.75
C GLY A 14 -15.34 -27.91 -20.05
N SER A 15 -15.62 -28.00 -18.75
CA SER A 15 -15.54 -26.82 -17.91
C SER A 15 -14.05 -26.47 -17.87
N GLU A 16 -13.64 -25.52 -18.70
CA GLU A 16 -12.35 -24.87 -18.53
C GLU A 16 -12.37 -24.30 -17.10
N ALA A 17 -11.67 -24.98 -16.18
CA ALA A 17 -11.52 -24.54 -14.81
C ALA A 17 -10.61 -23.30 -14.82
N GLY A 18 -11.19 -22.16 -15.17
CA GLY A 18 -10.53 -20.87 -15.19
C GLY A 18 -10.83 -20.08 -13.92
N ILE A 19 -9.94 -19.13 -13.61
CA ILE A 19 -10.12 -18.15 -12.54
C ILE A 19 -11.48 -17.45 -12.72
N THR A 20 -12.31 -17.47 -11.67
CA THR A 20 -13.64 -16.85 -11.71
C THR A 20 -13.57 -15.34 -11.46
N ASP A 21 -12.69 -14.91 -10.56
CA ASP A 21 -12.38 -13.50 -10.31
C ASP A 21 -11.09 -13.06 -11.03
N LEU A 22 -11.25 -12.38 -12.16
CA LEU A 22 -10.13 -11.91 -13.00
C LEU A 22 -9.32 -10.75 -12.40
N ASN A 23 -9.63 -10.27 -11.19
CA ASN A 23 -8.80 -9.28 -10.53
C ASN A 23 -7.33 -9.74 -10.39
N CYS A 24 -6.39 -8.84 -10.65
CA CYS A 24 -4.94 -9.11 -10.64
C CYS A 24 -4.47 -10.21 -11.60
N THR A 25 -5.24 -10.52 -12.66
CA THR A 25 -4.82 -11.47 -13.70
C THR A 25 -4.28 -10.77 -14.95
N GLU A 26 -3.56 -11.53 -15.78
CA GLU A 26 -3.13 -11.19 -17.12
C GLU A 26 -3.36 -12.38 -18.06
N MET A 27 -3.52 -12.11 -19.36
CA MET A 27 -3.73 -13.16 -20.36
C MET A 27 -2.38 -13.67 -20.86
N VAL A 28 -2.07 -14.94 -20.61
CA VAL A 28 -0.83 -15.60 -21.05
C VAL A 28 -1.19 -16.86 -21.82
N GLY A 29 -0.87 -16.87 -23.12
CA GLY A 29 -1.15 -18.03 -23.98
C GLY A 29 -2.64 -18.34 -24.16
N GLY A 30 -3.52 -17.34 -24.01
CA GLY A 30 -4.97 -17.51 -24.14
C GLY A 30 -5.70 -17.84 -22.83
N SER A 31 -4.99 -18.04 -21.72
CA SER A 31 -5.56 -18.31 -20.40
C SER A 31 -5.28 -17.16 -19.43
N ALA A 32 -6.24 -16.87 -18.54
CA ALA A 32 -6.04 -15.92 -17.45
C ALA A 32 -5.11 -16.55 -16.41
N LYS A 33 -4.05 -15.82 -16.04
CA LYS A 33 -3.09 -16.21 -15.00
C LYS A 33 -2.89 -15.06 -14.04
N TYR A 34 -2.60 -15.34 -12.77
CA TYR A 34 -2.29 -14.26 -11.83
C TYR A 34 -0.99 -13.56 -12.23
N ALA A 35 -1.08 -12.24 -12.40
CA ALA A 35 0.09 -11.43 -12.70
C ALA A 35 1.03 -11.37 -11.49
N GLN A 36 2.29 -11.00 -11.70
CA GLN A 36 3.23 -10.78 -10.59
C GLN A 36 2.68 -9.78 -9.55
N SER A 37 1.87 -8.81 -10.00
CA SER A 37 1.20 -7.84 -9.13
C SER A 37 0.13 -8.43 -8.19
N ALA A 38 -0.30 -9.67 -8.40
CA ALA A 38 -1.21 -10.35 -7.47
C ALA A 38 -0.53 -10.70 -6.13
N VAL A 39 0.80 -10.88 -6.14
CA VAL A 39 1.57 -11.43 -5.01
C VAL A 39 2.80 -10.59 -4.62
N ASN A 40 2.95 -9.39 -5.16
CA ASN A 40 4.12 -8.51 -4.95
C ASN A 40 4.07 -7.65 -3.67
N CYS A 41 3.15 -7.93 -2.75
CA CYS A 41 3.01 -7.29 -1.46
C CYS A 41 3.17 -8.30 -0.32
N ASN A 42 3.15 -7.82 0.93
CA ASN A 42 3.08 -8.66 2.11
C ASN A 42 1.67 -8.70 2.68
N ASN A 43 1.32 -9.83 3.29
CA ASN A 43 0.14 -9.93 4.13
C ASN A 43 0.27 -9.01 5.37
N LYS A 44 -0.87 -8.61 5.96
CA LYS A 44 -0.86 -7.83 7.21
C LYS A 44 -0.56 -8.68 8.44
N ILE A 45 -0.87 -9.98 8.35
CA ILE A 45 -0.45 -11.00 9.31
C ILE A 45 0.55 -11.94 8.64
N SER A 46 1.18 -12.84 9.40
CA SER A 46 2.15 -13.78 8.83
C SER A 46 1.54 -14.68 7.73
N ASP A 47 2.35 -15.06 6.74
CA ASP A 47 1.93 -15.99 5.67
C ASP A 47 1.35 -17.30 6.24
N ALA A 48 1.93 -17.81 7.34
CA ALA A 48 1.42 -18.99 8.04
C ALA A 48 0.01 -18.76 8.63
N ALA A 49 -0.24 -17.61 9.25
CA ALA A 49 -1.56 -17.27 9.78
C ALA A 49 -2.60 -17.10 8.66
N CYS A 50 -2.21 -16.49 7.54
CA CYS A 50 -3.08 -16.43 6.36
C CYS A 50 -3.39 -17.83 5.81
N LEU A 51 -2.42 -18.75 5.79
CA LEU A 51 -2.66 -20.13 5.37
C LEU A 51 -3.58 -20.90 6.32
N VAL A 52 -3.60 -20.59 7.62
CA VAL A 52 -4.61 -21.17 8.54
C VAL A 52 -6.03 -20.73 8.15
N ILE A 53 -6.20 -19.49 7.69
CA ILE A 53 -7.51 -18.94 7.30
C ILE A 53 -7.92 -19.46 5.91
N TYR A 54 -7.05 -19.26 4.92
CA TYR A 54 -7.35 -19.40 3.49
C TYR A 54 -6.86 -20.70 2.87
N THR A 55 -6.12 -21.54 3.61
CA THR A 55 -5.59 -22.88 3.26
C THR A 55 -4.61 -22.96 2.09
N THR A 56 -4.81 -22.17 1.04
CA THR A 56 -4.03 -22.17 -0.19
C THR A 56 -3.68 -20.74 -0.56
N ALA A 57 -2.41 -20.50 -0.90
CA ALA A 57 -1.95 -19.22 -1.40
C ALA A 57 -1.94 -19.19 -2.93
N VAL A 58 -2.42 -18.09 -3.49
CA VAL A 58 -2.26 -17.75 -4.92
C VAL A 58 -0.78 -17.59 -5.26
N LYS A 59 -0.41 -17.99 -6.47
CA LYS A 59 0.94 -17.86 -7.02
C LYS A 59 0.88 -17.10 -8.35
N ALA A 60 1.91 -16.30 -8.63
CA ALA A 60 2.05 -15.69 -9.95
C ALA A 60 2.21 -16.77 -11.03
N ASN A 61 1.68 -16.50 -12.23
CA ASN A 61 1.63 -17.42 -13.38
C ASN A 61 0.82 -18.70 -13.16
N ASP A 62 0.04 -18.76 -12.09
CA ASP A 62 -0.90 -19.84 -11.82
C ASP A 62 -2.30 -19.46 -12.33
N ASP A 63 -3.10 -20.47 -12.67
CA ASP A 63 -4.45 -20.39 -13.23
C ASP A 63 -5.51 -21.08 -12.36
N THR A 64 -5.15 -21.57 -11.16
CA THR A 64 -6.12 -22.10 -10.21
C THR A 64 -6.96 -20.99 -9.59
N ASP A 65 -8.25 -21.25 -9.43
CA ASP A 65 -9.13 -20.29 -8.77
C ASP A 65 -8.69 -20.05 -7.32
N ARG A 66 -9.06 -18.89 -6.77
CA ARG A 66 -8.71 -18.59 -5.38
C ARG A 66 -9.41 -19.57 -4.45
N ASN A 67 -8.91 -19.65 -3.23
CA ASN A 67 -9.68 -20.32 -2.19
C ASN A 67 -11.03 -19.59 -2.01
N GLU A 68 -12.13 -20.32 -1.93
CA GLU A 68 -13.49 -19.77 -1.76
C GLU A 68 -13.65 -18.82 -0.56
N LYS A 69 -12.74 -18.84 0.41
CA LYS A 69 -12.74 -17.89 1.53
C LYS A 69 -12.17 -16.53 1.16
N CYS A 70 -11.37 -16.44 0.09
CA CYS A 70 -10.80 -15.20 -0.42
C CYS A 70 -11.85 -14.35 -1.15
N ASP A 71 -12.70 -14.98 -1.97
CA ASP A 71 -13.65 -14.30 -2.85
C ASP A 71 -15.06 -14.85 -2.74
N GLY A 72 -15.24 -16.15 -2.59
CA GLY A 72 -16.54 -16.81 -2.51
C GLY A 72 -17.00 -17.32 -3.87
N ASN A 73 -17.95 -18.25 -3.85
CA ASN A 73 -18.62 -18.76 -5.04
C ASN A 73 -20.15 -18.68 -4.85
N PRO A 74 -20.83 -17.66 -5.43
CA PRO A 74 -20.29 -16.60 -6.28
C PRO A 74 -19.45 -15.58 -5.52
N VAL A 75 -18.67 -14.77 -6.25
CA VAL A 75 -17.80 -13.73 -5.69
C VAL A 75 -18.60 -12.77 -4.81
N ASN A 76 -18.17 -12.66 -3.56
CA ASN A 76 -18.72 -11.81 -2.51
C ASN A 76 -17.76 -10.63 -2.25
N PRO A 77 -18.17 -9.39 -2.56
CA PRO A 77 -17.34 -8.21 -2.37
C PRO A 77 -16.83 -8.00 -0.93
N ALA A 78 -17.58 -8.45 0.08
CA ALA A 78 -17.16 -8.35 1.47
C ALA A 78 -15.99 -9.31 1.80
N LEU A 79 -15.97 -10.51 1.22
CA LEU A 79 -14.86 -11.45 1.35
C LEU A 79 -13.62 -10.91 0.64
N VAL A 80 -13.79 -10.43 -0.60
CA VAL A 80 -12.70 -9.80 -1.37
C VAL A 80 -12.09 -8.65 -0.59
N LYS A 81 -12.92 -7.78 0.00
CA LYS A 81 -12.44 -6.68 0.84
C LYS A 81 -11.66 -7.18 2.07
N ALA A 82 -12.15 -8.19 2.77
CA ALA A 82 -11.44 -8.76 3.92
C ALA A 82 -10.11 -9.40 3.50
N ALA A 83 -10.07 -10.08 2.36
CA ALA A 83 -8.87 -10.65 1.78
C ALA A 83 -7.82 -9.58 1.43
N ILE A 84 -8.23 -8.47 0.80
CA ILE A 84 -7.38 -7.30 0.53
C ILE A 84 -6.81 -6.71 1.83
N ASP A 85 -7.64 -6.56 2.85
CA ASP A 85 -7.27 -5.87 4.09
C ASP A 85 -6.36 -6.70 5.00
N ILE A 86 -6.47 -8.05 4.98
CA ILE A 86 -5.78 -8.92 5.94
C ILE A 86 -4.67 -9.76 5.27
N CYS A 87 -5.00 -10.43 4.16
CA CYS A 87 -4.12 -11.41 3.51
C CYS A 87 -4.04 -11.21 1.99
N PRO A 88 -3.70 -10.00 1.50
CA PRO A 88 -3.73 -9.69 0.07
C PRO A 88 -2.75 -10.54 -0.74
N LYS A 89 -1.61 -10.93 -0.18
CA LYS A 89 -0.63 -11.78 -0.89
C LYS A 89 -1.14 -13.21 -1.01
N THR A 90 -1.64 -13.78 0.09
CA THR A 90 -2.18 -15.15 0.08
C THR A 90 -3.38 -15.28 -0.85
N CYS A 91 -4.27 -14.29 -0.87
CA CYS A 91 -5.43 -14.29 -1.75
C CYS A 91 -5.19 -13.67 -3.13
N GLY A 92 -3.95 -13.32 -3.50
CA GLY A 92 -3.67 -12.83 -4.86
C GLY A 92 -4.31 -11.47 -5.20
N TYR A 93 -4.45 -10.60 -4.20
CA TYR A 93 -5.07 -9.27 -4.30
C TYR A 93 -4.10 -8.12 -4.05
N CYS A 94 -2.78 -8.35 -4.10
CA CYS A 94 -1.81 -7.27 -3.88
C CYS A 94 -2.04 -6.07 -4.81
N CYS A 95 -2.43 -6.28 -6.07
CA CYS A 95 -2.70 -5.21 -7.03
C CYS A 95 -3.88 -4.30 -6.64
N LEU A 96 -4.76 -4.77 -5.75
CA LEU A 96 -5.90 -4.04 -5.20
C LEU A 96 -5.62 -3.46 -3.80
N THR A 97 -4.40 -3.57 -3.30
CA THR A 97 -4.03 -2.89 -2.06
C THR A 97 -3.69 -1.42 -2.35
N PRO A 98 -4.04 -0.46 -1.47
CA PRO A 98 -3.79 0.95 -1.74
C PRO A 98 -2.33 1.30 -2.07
N ALA A 99 -1.39 0.53 -1.54
CA ALA A 99 0.05 0.67 -1.81
C ALA A 99 0.43 0.32 -3.25
N PHE A 100 -0.33 -0.53 -3.94
CA PHE A 100 -0.03 -1.03 -5.28
C PHE A 100 -1.10 -0.65 -6.32
N MET A 101 -2.21 -0.01 -5.90
CA MET A 101 -3.29 0.48 -6.77
C MET A 101 -2.95 1.81 -7.48
N CYS A 102 -1.97 1.77 -8.37
CA CYS A 102 -1.66 2.85 -9.31
C CYS A 102 -0.95 2.28 -10.55
N GLN A 103 -0.41 3.14 -11.41
CA GLN A 103 0.43 2.73 -12.53
C GLN A 103 1.86 3.22 -12.32
N ASN A 104 2.82 2.46 -12.87
CA ASN A 104 4.16 2.97 -13.07
C ASN A 104 4.15 4.04 -14.16
N LYS A 105 5.18 4.88 -14.17
CA LYS A 105 5.38 5.87 -15.24
C LYS A 105 5.55 5.15 -16.58
N LEU A 106 4.98 5.72 -17.64
CA LEU A 106 5.09 5.13 -18.99
C LEU A 106 6.53 5.10 -19.50
N GLN A 107 7.32 6.12 -19.13
CA GLN A 107 8.73 6.22 -19.46
C GLN A 107 9.56 6.47 -18.19
N PRO A 108 9.81 5.40 -17.41
CA PRO A 108 10.58 5.49 -16.17
C PRO A 108 12.07 5.61 -16.50
N ARG A 109 12.86 6.23 -15.61
CA ARG A 109 14.32 6.29 -15.73
C ARG A 109 14.96 4.91 -15.58
N VAL A 110 14.30 4.03 -14.83
CA VAL A 110 14.65 2.62 -14.65
C VAL A 110 13.50 1.71 -15.10
N PRO A 111 13.76 0.64 -15.86
CA PRO A 111 12.68 -0.23 -16.32
C PRO A 111 12.03 -0.95 -15.13
N CYS A 112 10.76 -0.62 -14.85
CA CYS A 112 10.06 -1.14 -13.68
C CYS A 112 9.86 -2.67 -13.68
N SER A 113 10.06 -3.34 -14.81
CA SER A 113 10.06 -4.80 -14.94
C SER A 113 11.32 -5.46 -14.36
N SER A 114 12.43 -4.73 -14.23
CA SER A 114 13.68 -5.24 -13.64
C SER A 114 13.87 -4.84 -12.18
N VAL A 115 12.94 -4.07 -11.61
CA VAL A 115 13.01 -3.60 -10.23
C VAL A 115 12.64 -4.72 -9.28
N THR A 116 13.54 -5.06 -8.36
CA THR A 116 13.30 -6.05 -7.30
C THR A 116 12.75 -5.38 -6.03
N GLN A 117 12.15 -6.17 -5.14
CA GLN A 117 11.70 -5.63 -3.85
C GLN A 117 12.85 -5.10 -2.98
N ASP A 118 14.05 -5.67 -3.08
CA ASP A 118 15.23 -5.14 -2.37
C ASP A 118 15.63 -3.75 -2.89
N MET A 119 15.46 -3.50 -4.19
CA MET A 119 15.64 -2.15 -4.75
C MET A 119 14.60 -1.18 -4.19
N CYS A 120 13.35 -1.62 -4.04
CA CYS A 120 12.29 -0.82 -3.42
C CYS A 120 12.63 -0.48 -1.95
N GLY A 121 13.22 -1.41 -1.20
CA GLY A 121 13.66 -1.19 0.18
C GLY A 121 14.94 -0.34 0.32
N ASN A 122 15.68 -0.12 -0.77
CA ASN A 122 16.97 0.57 -0.73
C ASN A 122 16.78 2.10 -0.70
N PRO A 123 17.28 2.81 0.33
CA PRO A 123 17.16 4.26 0.45
C PRO A 123 17.69 5.05 -0.76
N TYR A 124 18.70 4.52 -1.46
CA TYR A 124 19.28 5.15 -2.64
C TYR A 124 18.30 5.18 -3.83
N TRP A 125 17.52 4.11 -4.00
CA TRP A 125 16.58 3.97 -5.11
C TRP A 125 15.20 4.53 -4.79
N LYS A 126 14.87 4.68 -3.50
CA LYS A 126 13.54 5.03 -3.02
C LYS A 126 12.90 6.21 -3.75
N THR A 127 13.57 7.37 -3.81
CA THR A 127 13.00 8.56 -4.46
C THR A 127 12.74 8.37 -5.96
N ILE A 128 13.62 7.65 -6.65
CA ILE A 128 13.45 7.36 -8.09
C ILE A 128 12.30 6.38 -8.29
N LEU A 129 12.23 5.33 -7.47
CA LEU A 129 11.21 4.29 -7.59
C LEU A 129 9.83 4.72 -7.11
N GLU A 130 9.75 5.65 -6.16
CA GLU A 130 8.50 6.33 -5.75
C GLU A 130 7.90 7.14 -6.91
N GLU A 131 8.73 7.80 -7.72
CA GLU A 131 8.27 8.59 -8.87
C GLU A 131 7.99 7.70 -10.10
N ASP A 132 8.92 6.80 -10.42
CA ASP A 132 8.93 6.10 -11.70
C ASP A 132 8.23 4.73 -11.64
N CYS A 133 8.37 4.01 -10.52
CA CYS A 133 7.87 2.64 -10.37
C CYS A 133 6.99 2.41 -9.11
N PRO A 134 6.04 3.31 -8.80
CA PRO A 134 5.28 3.22 -7.55
C PRO A 134 4.42 1.96 -7.44
N LYS A 135 3.85 1.48 -8.56
CA LYS A 135 3.09 0.23 -8.58
C LYS A 135 3.98 -0.97 -8.28
N THR A 136 5.18 -1.03 -8.87
CA THR A 136 6.09 -2.16 -8.64
C THR A 136 6.51 -2.23 -7.18
N CYS A 137 6.79 -1.08 -6.55
CA CYS A 137 7.35 -1.01 -5.20
C CYS A 137 6.34 -0.87 -4.07
N GLY A 138 5.05 -0.72 -4.37
CA GLY A 138 4.06 -0.47 -3.31
C GLY A 138 4.06 0.97 -2.80
N PHE A 139 4.50 1.92 -3.62
CA PHE A 139 4.57 3.35 -3.30
C PHE A 139 3.38 4.15 -3.86
N CYS A 140 2.29 3.52 -4.27
CA CYS A 140 1.08 4.25 -4.66
C CYS A 140 0.45 5.04 -3.48
N ASN A 141 0.94 4.83 -2.25
CA ASN A 141 0.63 5.63 -1.06
C ASN A 141 1.80 6.51 -0.59
N SER A 142 2.92 6.52 -1.31
CA SER A 142 4.15 7.21 -0.92
C SER A 142 4.58 8.10 -2.07
N GLY A 143 4.38 9.41 -1.91
CA GLY A 143 4.71 10.40 -2.91
C GLY A 143 3.75 11.57 -2.94
N ASN A 144 3.88 12.43 -3.94
CA ASN A 144 3.14 13.69 -4.06
C ASN A 144 1.65 13.52 -4.41
N CYS A 145 1.21 12.29 -4.71
CA CYS A 145 -0.18 11.95 -4.94
C CYS A 145 -0.73 10.97 -3.90
N VAL A 146 -1.07 11.52 -2.74
CA VAL A 146 -1.83 10.86 -1.70
C VAL A 146 -3.04 11.73 -1.36
N ASP A 147 -4.07 11.10 -0.80
CA ASP A 147 -5.12 11.86 -0.13
C ASP A 147 -4.57 12.31 1.22
N GLU A 148 -4.54 13.62 1.44
CA GLU A 148 -4.10 14.25 2.68
C GLU A 148 -5.28 14.41 3.65
N ALA A 149 -6.52 14.48 3.16
CA ALA A 149 -7.71 14.59 4.00
C ALA A 149 -8.33 13.22 4.35
N PRO A 150 -8.67 12.94 5.63
CA PRO A 150 -9.30 11.69 6.05
C PRO A 150 -10.65 11.37 5.40
N GLY A 151 -11.36 12.40 4.91
CA GLY A 151 -12.71 12.28 4.34
C GLY A 151 -12.75 11.88 2.85
N CYS A 152 -11.61 11.90 2.15
CA CYS A 152 -11.57 11.67 0.70
C CYS A 152 -12.12 10.29 0.31
N ARG A 153 -12.02 9.27 1.17
CA ARG A 153 -12.52 7.92 0.87
C ARG A 153 -13.99 7.70 1.21
N ILE A 154 -14.58 8.56 2.04
CA ILE A 154 -15.96 8.39 2.54
C ILE A 154 -16.93 9.16 1.63
N GLU A 155 -16.56 10.38 1.27
CA GLU A 155 -17.40 11.29 0.45
C GLU A 155 -16.73 11.63 -0.89
N GLY A 156 -15.88 10.72 -1.38
CA GLY A 156 -15.06 10.93 -2.57
C GLY A 156 -15.88 11.43 -3.75
N ASP A 157 -16.98 10.78 -4.08
CA ASP A 157 -17.81 11.16 -5.23
C ASP A 157 -18.32 12.61 -5.16
N PHE A 158 -18.78 13.06 -3.99
CA PHE A 158 -19.23 14.44 -3.81
C PHE A 158 -18.08 15.44 -3.89
N ILE A 159 -16.96 15.14 -3.22
CA ILE A 159 -15.77 15.99 -3.20
C ILE A 159 -15.17 16.12 -4.60
N CYS A 160 -15.13 15.04 -5.37
CA CYS A 160 -14.50 14.98 -6.70
C CYS A 160 -15.37 15.59 -7.82
N GLN A 161 -16.70 15.58 -7.67
CA GLN A 161 -17.62 16.13 -8.69
C GLN A 161 -17.99 17.60 -8.44
N SER A 162 -17.81 18.10 -7.22
CA SER A 162 -18.16 19.48 -6.87
C SER A 162 -17.15 20.49 -7.40
N LYS A 163 -17.62 21.38 -8.30
CA LYS A 163 -16.85 22.54 -8.80
C LYS A 163 -16.29 23.42 -7.68
N ASN A 164 -17.05 23.58 -6.59
CA ASN A 164 -16.65 24.42 -5.46
C ASN A 164 -15.54 23.79 -4.61
N LEU A 165 -15.42 22.46 -4.67
CA LEU A 165 -14.39 21.70 -3.95
C LEU A 165 -13.24 21.28 -4.88
N GLU A 166 -13.25 21.65 -6.16
CA GLU A 166 -12.23 21.21 -7.13
C GLU A 166 -10.80 21.53 -6.63
N ALA A 167 -10.58 22.73 -6.08
CA ALA A 167 -9.28 23.11 -5.51
C ALA A 167 -8.93 22.30 -4.25
N PHE A 168 -9.93 21.97 -3.42
CA PHE A 168 -9.76 21.12 -2.25
C PHE A 168 -9.44 19.68 -2.68
N ALA A 169 -10.19 19.15 -3.64
CA ALA A 169 -10.04 17.81 -4.17
C ALA A 169 -8.68 17.63 -4.87
N LYS A 170 -8.24 18.62 -5.66
CA LYS A 170 -6.90 18.68 -6.27
C LYS A 170 -5.76 18.85 -5.27
N LYS A 171 -6.03 19.32 -4.05
CA LYS A 171 -4.99 19.49 -3.02
C LYS A 171 -4.95 18.32 -2.04
N TYR A 172 -6.11 17.91 -1.52
CA TYR A 172 -6.21 17.02 -0.38
C TYR A 172 -6.82 15.66 -0.72
N CYS A 173 -7.46 15.48 -1.88
CA CYS A 173 -8.06 14.22 -2.34
C CYS A 173 -7.54 13.77 -3.71
N LYS A 174 -6.27 14.06 -3.99
CA LYS A 174 -5.65 13.87 -5.31
C LYS A 174 -5.78 12.44 -5.82
N LYS A 175 -5.68 11.46 -4.92
CA LYS A 175 -5.71 10.05 -5.25
C LYS A 175 -7.14 9.59 -5.44
N THR A 176 -8.05 9.85 -4.49
CA THR A 176 -9.48 9.53 -4.64
C THR A 176 -10.04 10.13 -5.93
N CYS A 177 -9.74 11.40 -6.21
CA CYS A 177 -10.34 12.12 -7.33
C CYS A 177 -9.58 11.98 -8.65
N GLY A 178 -8.55 11.13 -8.71
CA GLY A 178 -7.81 10.85 -9.94
C GLY A 178 -6.92 11.98 -10.46
N TYR A 179 -6.64 13.01 -9.64
CA TYR A 179 -5.79 14.15 -10.01
C TYR A 179 -4.28 13.86 -9.97
N CYS A 180 -3.88 12.62 -9.68
CA CYS A 180 -2.46 12.21 -9.66
C CYS A 180 -1.70 12.47 -10.97
N ASN A 181 -2.41 12.55 -12.10
CA ASN A 181 -1.81 12.76 -13.42
C ASN A 181 -1.96 14.20 -13.91
N ASP A 182 -2.62 15.06 -13.14
CA ASP A 182 -2.96 16.45 -13.53
C ASP A 182 -1.82 17.42 -13.19
N GLY A 183 -0.58 16.96 -13.42
CA GLY A 183 0.68 17.66 -13.22
C GLY A 183 0.85 18.84 -14.18
N THR A 184 -0.11 19.75 -14.21
CA THR A 184 0.14 21.14 -14.59
C THR A 184 0.85 21.79 -13.40
N THR A 185 2.18 21.73 -13.49
CA THR A 185 3.08 22.68 -12.84
C THR A 185 2.41 24.05 -12.77
N THR A 186 2.08 24.49 -11.56
CA THR A 186 1.80 25.90 -11.28
C THR A 186 3.13 26.65 -11.42
N SER A 187 3.49 26.96 -12.65
CA SER A 187 4.41 28.04 -12.97
C SER A 187 3.56 29.25 -13.33
N ALA A 188 3.64 30.29 -12.50
CA ALA A 188 3.13 31.62 -12.77
C ALA A 188 3.69 32.16 -14.12
N PRO A 189 3.02 33.16 -14.74
CA PRO A 189 3.02 33.31 -16.19
C PRO A 189 4.22 34.07 -16.76
N GLY A 190 4.68 33.62 -17.93
CA GLY A 190 5.34 34.44 -18.95
C GLY A 190 6.86 34.32 -19.06
N GLN A 191 7.36 33.61 -20.07
CA GLN A 191 7.98 34.20 -21.28
C GLN A 191 8.73 33.16 -22.12
N GLN A 192 8.84 33.46 -23.42
CA GLN A 192 9.20 32.57 -24.52
C GLN A 192 10.64 32.04 -24.50
N ILE A 193 10.73 30.78 -24.93
CA ILE A 193 11.88 29.97 -25.36
C ILE A 193 12.80 30.69 -26.37
N SER A 194 14.05 30.93 -25.95
CA SER A 194 15.20 31.09 -26.85
C SER A 194 16.35 30.18 -26.39
N ARG A 195 17.05 29.59 -27.36
CA ARG A 195 18.05 28.52 -27.18
C ARG A 195 19.28 29.04 -26.42
N VAL A 196 19.63 28.41 -25.30
CA VAL A 196 20.86 28.71 -24.54
C VAL A 196 21.87 27.56 -24.71
N PRO A 197 23.15 27.84 -24.97
CA PRO A 197 24.21 26.81 -25.12
C PRO A 197 24.51 26.08 -23.79
N PRO A 198 25.23 24.94 -23.83
CA PRO A 198 25.50 24.12 -22.65
C PRO A 198 26.22 24.91 -21.56
N GLY A 199 25.69 24.86 -20.33
CA GLY A 199 26.31 25.44 -19.16
C GLY A 199 27.61 24.72 -18.76
N PRO A 200 28.49 25.38 -17.99
CA PRO A 200 29.72 24.76 -17.50
C PRO A 200 29.44 23.52 -16.63
N PRO A 201 30.39 22.57 -16.52
CA PRO A 201 30.26 21.40 -15.65
C PRO A 201 29.89 21.81 -14.23
N GLY A 202 28.84 21.17 -13.69
CA GLY A 202 28.38 21.41 -12.32
C GLY A 202 29.48 21.13 -11.30
N GLN A 203 29.60 22.00 -10.30
CA GLN A 203 30.51 21.78 -9.19
C GLN A 203 30.14 20.52 -8.39
N PRO A 204 31.11 19.81 -7.79
CA PRO A 204 30.82 18.70 -6.89
C PRO A 204 29.87 19.13 -5.79
N GLY A 205 28.82 18.33 -5.56
CA GLY A 205 27.87 18.57 -4.49
C GLY A 205 28.57 18.60 -3.14
N VAL A 206 28.21 19.58 -2.30
CA VAL A 206 28.64 19.60 -0.91
C VAL A 206 28.17 18.32 -0.20
N PRO A 207 28.97 17.73 0.71
CA PRO A 207 28.52 16.61 1.52
C PRO A 207 27.20 16.96 2.22
N GLY A 208 26.21 16.07 2.11
CA GLY A 208 24.91 16.27 2.75
C GLY A 208 25.08 16.47 4.25
N GLN A 209 24.46 17.52 4.79
CA GLN A 209 24.41 17.72 6.23
C GLN A 209 23.67 16.53 6.88
N PRO A 210 24.14 16.05 8.06
CA PRO A 210 23.41 15.05 8.83
C PRO A 210 21.96 15.51 9.04
N GLY A 211 21.01 14.60 8.79
CA GLY A 211 19.60 14.87 9.03
C GLY A 211 19.37 15.30 10.47
N VAL A 212 18.56 16.34 10.66
CA VAL A 212 18.11 16.75 11.99
C VAL A 212 17.42 15.56 12.68
N PRO A 213 17.71 15.27 13.96
CA PRO A 213 16.98 14.26 14.71
C PRO A 213 15.47 14.52 14.62
N GLY A 214 14.70 13.48 14.34
CA GLY A 214 13.25 13.58 14.20
C GLY A 214 12.64 14.23 15.44
N GLN A 215 11.78 15.23 15.23
CA GLN A 215 11.05 15.85 16.31
C GLN A 215 10.15 14.79 16.98
N PRO A 216 10.18 14.66 18.31
CA PRO A 216 9.27 13.77 19.02
C PRO A 216 7.81 14.13 18.74
N GLY A 217 6.95 13.12 18.63
CA GLY A 217 5.52 13.30 18.40
C GLY A 217 4.87 14.21 19.45
N ALA A 218 3.87 14.98 19.03
CA ALA A 218 3.13 15.90 19.88
C ALA A 218 2.59 15.19 21.13
N GLN A 219 2.87 15.75 22.31
CA GLN A 219 2.36 15.26 23.59
C GLN A 219 0.83 15.36 23.62
N GLY A 220 0.17 14.27 24.03
CA GLY A 220 -1.25 14.30 24.39
C GLY A 220 -1.49 15.26 25.57
N GLN A 221 -2.62 15.97 25.52
CA GLN A 221 -2.96 16.97 26.54
C GLN A 221 -3.05 16.36 27.96
N PRO A 222 -2.59 17.06 29.01
CA PRO A 222 -2.68 16.58 30.38
C PRO A 222 -4.15 16.52 30.85
N GLY A 223 -4.61 15.34 31.22
CA GLY A 223 -5.81 15.18 32.07
C GLY A 223 -5.51 15.59 33.51
N ALA A 224 -6.49 16.20 34.17
CA ALA A 224 -6.38 16.82 35.47
C ALA A 224 -5.86 15.91 36.60
N ALA A 225 -5.22 16.56 37.59
CA ALA A 225 -4.61 15.96 38.76
C ALA A 225 -5.59 15.08 39.57
N GLY A 226 -5.24 13.81 39.71
CA GLY A 226 -5.83 12.89 40.69
C GLY A 226 -4.79 11.82 41.02
N ALA A 227 -4.51 11.63 42.30
CA ALA A 227 -3.52 10.70 42.83
C ALA A 227 -3.78 9.26 42.38
N GLY A 228 -3.15 8.83 41.30
CA GLY A 228 -3.17 7.46 40.83
C GLY A 228 -1.75 7.00 40.54
N CYS A 229 -1.22 6.13 41.39
CA CYS A 229 0.03 5.46 41.09
C CYS A 229 -0.19 4.52 39.90
N GLY A 230 0.40 4.84 38.74
CA GLY A 230 0.13 4.16 37.48
C GLY A 230 0.46 2.67 37.48
N MET A 231 -0.42 1.87 36.88
CA MET A 231 -0.23 0.43 36.66
C MET A 231 -0.70 0.02 35.26
N ASN A 232 -0.14 0.63 34.22
CA ASN A 232 -0.42 0.22 32.84
C ASN A 232 -0.05 -1.26 32.63
N PRO A 233 -0.90 -2.07 31.96
CA PRO A 233 -0.61 -3.48 31.68
C PRO A 233 0.76 -3.73 31.01
N ASN A 234 1.26 -2.76 30.26
CA ASN A 234 2.54 -2.85 29.55
C ASN A 234 3.77 -2.49 30.41
N CYS A 235 3.59 -2.08 31.67
CA CYS A 235 4.69 -1.58 32.50
C CYS A 235 5.83 -2.60 32.68
N GLN A 236 5.55 -3.90 32.67
CA GLN A 236 6.58 -4.94 32.72
C GLN A 236 7.53 -4.88 31.52
N SER A 237 6.99 -4.67 30.31
CA SER A 237 7.79 -4.52 29.09
C SER A 237 8.49 -3.17 29.07
N TRP A 238 7.79 -2.09 29.40
CA TRP A 238 8.35 -0.74 29.35
C TRP A 238 9.47 -0.53 30.38
N ALA A 239 9.33 -1.04 31.60
CA ALA A 239 10.37 -0.97 32.61
C ALA A 239 11.65 -1.72 32.17
N ARG A 240 11.50 -2.92 31.58
CA ARG A 240 12.63 -3.67 30.99
C ARG A 240 13.30 -2.92 29.85
N ASN A 241 12.54 -2.17 29.06
CA ASN A 241 13.02 -1.34 27.96
C ASN A 241 13.46 0.08 28.39
N GLY A 242 13.69 0.30 29.69
CA GLY A 242 14.30 1.54 30.20
C GLY A 242 13.34 2.70 30.47
N PHE A 243 12.03 2.48 30.50
CA PHE A 243 11.04 3.54 30.76
C PHE A 243 11.28 4.27 32.10
N CYS A 244 11.60 3.53 33.16
CA CYS A 244 11.79 4.12 34.50
C CYS A 244 13.07 4.98 34.58
N THR A 245 14.11 4.66 33.81
CA THR A 245 15.40 5.37 33.80
C THR A 245 15.53 6.38 32.65
N SER A 246 14.57 6.41 31.72
CA SER A 246 14.59 7.29 30.56
C SER A 246 14.60 8.77 30.94
N THR A 247 15.44 9.56 30.29
CA THR A 247 15.45 11.03 30.38
C THR A 247 14.42 11.68 29.46
N PHE A 248 13.82 10.91 28.55
CA PHE A 248 12.81 11.38 27.60
C PHE A 248 11.43 11.55 28.26
N TYR A 249 11.10 10.74 29.28
CA TYR A 249 9.84 10.84 30.02
C TYR A 249 10.02 11.59 31.34
N SER A 250 9.07 12.47 31.66
CA SER A 250 9.10 13.19 32.94
C SER A 250 8.82 12.25 34.12
N GLN A 251 9.30 12.60 35.31
CA GLN A 251 9.00 11.84 36.53
C GLN A 251 7.49 11.74 36.79
N ALA A 252 6.70 12.77 36.42
CA ALA A 252 5.25 12.76 36.52
C ALA A 252 4.62 11.70 35.60
N GLN A 253 5.08 11.61 34.35
CA GLN A 253 4.61 10.59 33.40
C GLN A 253 4.97 9.18 33.87
N LYS A 254 6.20 8.99 34.35
CA LYS A 254 6.62 7.70 34.91
C LYS A 254 5.75 7.29 36.09
N ARG A 255 5.45 8.23 36.99
CA ARG A 255 4.57 8.01 38.14
C ARG A 255 3.12 7.73 37.73
N GLN A 256 2.64 8.40 36.69
CA GLN A 256 1.28 8.27 36.17
C GLN A 256 1.03 6.96 35.41
N TYR A 257 1.99 6.48 34.61
CA TYR A 257 1.81 5.28 33.79
C TYR A 257 2.25 4.01 34.50
N CYS A 258 3.41 4.05 35.16
CA CYS A 258 4.06 2.87 35.75
C CYS A 258 4.62 3.14 37.14
N GLY A 259 3.99 4.03 37.92
CA GLY A 259 4.51 4.49 39.21
C GLY A 259 4.92 3.36 40.14
N ARG A 260 4.10 2.30 40.26
CA ARG A 260 4.39 1.12 41.10
C ARG A 260 5.61 0.34 40.61
N VAL A 261 5.68 0.12 39.29
CA VAL A 261 6.78 -0.65 38.67
C VAL A 261 8.08 0.15 38.67
N CYS A 262 8.00 1.48 38.59
CA CYS A 262 9.15 2.37 38.65
C CYS A 262 9.52 2.84 40.07
N GLY A 263 8.82 2.39 41.12
CA GLY A 263 9.10 2.75 42.51
C GLY A 263 8.93 4.24 42.84
N LEU A 264 8.01 4.93 42.14
CA LEU A 264 7.74 6.38 42.31
C LEU A 264 6.54 6.65 43.22
N CYS A 265 5.85 5.57 43.59
CA CYS A 265 4.77 5.36 44.52
C CYS A 265 4.54 3.83 44.55
#